data_AF-A0A2P6VR07-F1
#
_entry.id   AF-A0A2P6VR07-F1
#
_cell.length_a   1.000
_cell.length_b   1.000
_cell.length_c   1.000
_cell.angle_alpha   90.00
_cell.angle_beta   90.00
_cell.angle_gamma   90.00
#
_symmetry.space_group_name_H-M   'P 1'
#
loop_
_entity.id
_entity.type
_entity.pdbx_description
1 polymer ?
#
loop_
_entity_poly.entity_id
_entity_poly.type
_entity_poly.pdbx_seq_one_letter_code
_entity_poly.pdbx_strand_id
1 'polypeptide(L)'
;MASTGGAPHAKPPPGKSKEEALAACGELHNALVACYKTCGLGTTFTGCCTDEHKAFWECYTRERGTNQTRINSWLDNIFTGGGGGGRSSGSGSSRTEQQASLLQQQQQQQQQQQAKRMEVDLAWLQSVAARHCPAFHLHPRDRFMPCSVEWFFDHCELRCAGADDSVRALLPRGALAAPLLVDAQRQAPPGSRLWLELDPAARGGEPLDALDSVPVYANPKLIVAPDGGVEALEVTYITIYAYNGEYKVGGLSFLPGTGAHDGDIEHLTVRLHPRTGDLIGVWFNAHRPRDGCWVPAREVRRDARSGRIAAYVALHGHGTYPCPGRVHRHFFLGNDLCCEAGPAWHPCRVVLLPPQREGDGCAVQPGATRECGSGTSGAGSGTSNIGHASENGGHASSGASSSGAALPQVTTDDPCEWLAFAGNWGEMPAPARQTWFYQAETPVSRTPLLRVVGHFVPERACV
;
A
#
# COMPACT_ATOMS: atom_id res chain seq x y z
N MET A 1 68.28 -4.99 -25.08
CA MET A 1 67.08 -5.83 -24.89
C MET A 1 65.92 -4.91 -24.58
N ALA A 2 64.93 -4.91 -25.45
CA ALA A 2 63.82 -3.96 -25.45
C ALA A 2 62.88 -4.20 -24.26
N SER A 3 62.64 -3.16 -23.46
CA SER A 3 61.55 -3.12 -22.50
C SER A 3 60.39 -2.35 -23.15
N THR A 4 59.36 -3.08 -23.57
CA THR A 4 58.11 -2.52 -24.08
C THR A 4 57.33 -1.88 -22.94
N GLY A 5 57.26 -0.54 -22.94
CA GLY A 5 56.40 0.19 -22.03
C GLY A 5 54.93 -0.11 -22.31
N GLY A 6 54.25 -0.71 -21.34
CA GLY A 6 52.81 -0.86 -21.35
C GLY A 6 52.16 0.51 -21.16
N ALA A 7 51.42 0.97 -22.17
CA ALA A 7 50.54 2.13 -22.06
C ALA A 7 49.47 1.86 -20.97
N PRO A 8 49.10 2.85 -20.15
CA PRO A 8 48.00 2.69 -19.22
C PRO A 8 46.71 2.44 -20.02
N HIS A 9 45.99 1.36 -19.68
CA HIS A 9 44.65 1.11 -20.20
C HIS A 9 43.77 2.33 -19.92
N ALA A 10 43.52 3.14 -20.94
CA ALA A 10 42.54 4.21 -20.88
C ALA A 10 41.19 3.57 -20.56
N LYS A 11 40.53 4.04 -19.50
CA LYS A 11 39.15 3.65 -19.21
C LYS A 11 38.31 3.95 -20.46
N PRO A 12 37.42 3.04 -20.90
CA PRO A 12 36.53 3.33 -22.01
C PRO A 12 35.74 4.60 -21.69
N PRO A 13 35.52 5.48 -22.68
CA PRO A 13 34.78 6.73 -22.45
C PRO A 13 33.44 6.40 -21.79
N PRO A 14 32.98 7.21 -20.82
CA PRO A 14 31.66 7.01 -20.23
C PRO A 14 30.62 7.03 -21.34
N GLY A 15 29.72 6.05 -21.35
CA GLY A 15 28.66 5.97 -22.36
C GLY A 15 27.83 7.25 -22.40
N LYS A 16 27.34 7.60 -23.59
CA LYS A 16 26.56 8.81 -23.84
C LYS A 16 25.40 8.92 -22.86
N SER A 17 25.00 10.13 -22.46
CA SER A 17 23.80 10.34 -21.65
C SER A 17 22.57 9.66 -22.30
N LYS A 18 21.50 9.46 -21.52
CA LYS A 18 20.30 8.80 -22.03
C LYS A 18 19.75 9.55 -23.25
N GLU A 19 19.73 10.87 -23.18
CA GLU A 19 19.24 11.77 -24.21
C GLU A 19 20.10 11.69 -25.47
N GLU A 20 21.42 11.65 -25.32
CA GLU A 20 22.36 11.52 -26.44
C GLU A 20 22.31 10.13 -27.11
N ALA A 21 22.12 9.06 -26.32
CA ALA A 21 21.97 7.70 -26.84
C ALA A 21 20.64 7.51 -27.59
N LEU A 22 19.54 8.11 -27.08
CA LEU A 22 18.26 8.12 -27.77
C LEU A 22 18.31 8.94 -29.06
N ALA A 23 18.95 10.11 -29.04
CA ALA A 23 19.14 10.92 -30.23
C ALA A 23 19.97 10.17 -31.30
N ALA A 24 21.05 9.49 -30.88
CA ALA A 24 21.88 8.69 -31.77
C ALA A 24 21.16 7.46 -32.37
N CYS A 25 20.18 6.90 -31.66
CA CYS A 25 19.39 5.74 -32.11
C CYS A 25 17.97 6.12 -32.57
N GLY A 26 17.71 7.42 -32.83
CA GLY A 26 16.37 7.95 -33.07
C GLY A 26 15.67 7.38 -34.30
N GLU A 27 16.40 7.08 -35.37
CA GLU A 27 15.82 6.47 -36.58
C GLU A 27 15.35 5.04 -36.33
N LEU A 28 16.13 4.25 -35.60
CA LEU A 28 15.78 2.88 -35.22
C LEU A 28 14.59 2.87 -34.24
N HIS A 29 14.53 3.86 -33.36
CA HIS A 29 13.38 4.07 -32.48
C HIS A 29 12.11 4.35 -33.30
N ASN A 30 12.19 5.25 -34.28
CA ASN A 30 11.06 5.59 -35.15
C ASN A 30 10.60 4.41 -36.00
N ALA A 31 11.54 3.59 -36.51
CA ALA A 31 11.23 2.37 -37.24
C ALA A 31 10.49 1.34 -36.36
N LEU A 32 10.96 1.14 -35.12
CA LEU A 32 10.29 0.28 -34.14
C LEU A 32 8.87 0.77 -33.82
N VAL A 33 8.69 2.07 -33.61
CA VAL A 33 7.38 2.67 -33.34
C VAL A 33 6.45 2.56 -34.56
N ALA A 34 6.96 2.72 -35.77
CA ALA A 34 6.20 2.55 -37.00
C ALA A 34 5.75 1.08 -37.17
N CYS A 35 6.63 0.13 -36.88
CA CYS A 35 6.31 -1.30 -36.91
C CYS A 35 5.20 -1.65 -35.90
N TYR A 36 5.27 -1.12 -34.68
CA TYR A 36 4.21 -1.35 -33.68
C TYR A 36 2.86 -0.75 -34.07
N LYS A 37 2.83 0.27 -34.93
CA LYS A 37 1.58 0.85 -35.42
C LYS A 37 0.93 0.02 -36.53
N THR A 38 1.72 -0.72 -37.29
CA THR A 38 1.23 -1.57 -38.39
C THR A 38 0.87 -2.98 -37.92
N CYS A 39 1.56 -3.50 -36.91
CA CYS A 39 1.16 -4.72 -36.22
C CYS A 39 0.09 -4.42 -35.17
N GLY A 40 -1.19 -4.55 -35.56
CA GLY A 40 -2.33 -4.37 -34.66
C GLY A 40 -2.18 -5.16 -33.35
N LEU A 41 -2.76 -4.63 -32.27
CA LEU A 41 -2.65 -5.07 -30.86
C LEU A 41 -3.09 -6.51 -30.54
N GLY A 42 -3.42 -7.34 -31.53
CA GLY A 42 -3.94 -8.70 -31.37
C GLY A 42 -2.90 -9.82 -31.38
N THR A 43 -1.60 -9.53 -31.60
CA THR A 43 -0.53 -10.54 -31.55
C THR A 43 0.57 -10.12 -30.59
N THR A 44 0.23 -10.00 -29.31
CA THR A 44 1.25 -9.98 -28.26
C THR A 44 1.82 -11.39 -28.11
N PHE A 45 3.15 -11.51 -28.26
CA PHE A 45 4.01 -12.68 -28.01
C PHE A 45 4.37 -13.63 -29.17
N THR A 46 4.14 -13.24 -30.43
CA THR A 46 4.76 -13.93 -31.58
C THR A 46 5.32 -12.96 -32.63
N GLY A 47 6.64 -12.85 -32.67
CA GLY A 47 7.44 -12.52 -33.87
C GLY A 47 7.36 -11.11 -34.49
N CYS A 48 6.28 -10.34 -34.32
CA CYS A 48 6.21 -9.03 -34.96
C CYS A 48 7.18 -8.00 -34.33
N CYS A 49 7.86 -7.23 -35.17
CA CYS A 49 8.82 -6.18 -34.82
C CYS A 49 10.08 -6.66 -34.09
N THR A 50 10.40 -7.96 -34.16
CA THR A 50 11.55 -8.55 -33.45
C THR A 50 12.88 -7.94 -33.93
N ASP A 51 12.99 -7.70 -35.24
CA ASP A 51 14.20 -7.17 -35.86
C ASP A 51 14.39 -5.69 -35.53
N GLU A 52 13.32 -4.89 -35.59
CA GLU A 52 13.32 -3.49 -35.20
C GLU A 52 13.61 -3.32 -33.71
N HIS A 53 13.08 -4.21 -32.88
CA HIS A 53 13.31 -4.21 -31.44
C HIS A 53 14.78 -4.52 -31.13
N LYS A 54 15.32 -5.58 -31.74
CA LYS A 54 16.73 -5.96 -31.61
C LYS A 54 17.65 -4.85 -32.09
N ALA A 55 17.40 -4.28 -33.26
CA ALA A 55 18.22 -3.22 -33.84
C ALA A 55 18.25 -1.96 -32.96
N PHE A 56 17.09 -1.53 -32.43
CA PHE A 56 17.04 -0.41 -31.51
C PHE A 56 17.85 -0.68 -30.23
N TRP A 57 17.66 -1.85 -29.60
CA TRP A 57 18.34 -2.15 -28.33
C TRP A 57 19.83 -2.40 -28.48
N GLU A 58 20.30 -2.95 -29.60
CA GLU A 58 21.73 -3.08 -29.90
C GLU A 58 22.38 -1.70 -30.08
N CYS A 59 21.72 -0.80 -30.84
CA CYS A 59 22.18 0.59 -30.96
C CYS A 59 22.20 1.26 -29.60
N TYR A 60 21.09 1.23 -28.87
CA TYR A 60 20.94 1.92 -27.60
C TYR A 60 21.95 1.42 -26.56
N THR A 61 22.16 0.10 -26.51
CA THR A 61 23.19 -0.55 -25.67
C THR A 61 24.60 -0.09 -26.03
N ARG A 62 24.92 -0.01 -27.33
CA ARG A 62 26.22 0.46 -27.83
C ARG A 62 26.46 1.92 -27.46
N GLU A 63 25.48 2.79 -27.69
CA GLU A 63 25.60 4.23 -27.42
C GLU A 63 25.63 4.54 -25.92
N ARG A 64 24.84 3.79 -25.13
CA ARG A 64 24.70 4.02 -23.70
C ARG A 64 25.81 3.38 -22.86
N GLY A 65 26.48 2.36 -23.39
CA GLY A 65 27.49 1.58 -22.69
C GLY A 65 26.87 0.66 -21.62
N THR A 66 26.90 -0.64 -21.83
CA THR A 66 26.41 -1.61 -20.84
C THR A 66 27.38 -1.81 -19.69
N ASN A 67 26.92 -1.53 -18.46
CA ASN A 67 27.51 -2.13 -17.26
C ASN A 67 26.94 -3.57 -17.11
N GLN A 68 27.43 -4.48 -17.95
CA GLN A 68 27.03 -5.90 -18.03
C GLN A 68 27.29 -6.70 -16.73
N THR A 69 27.96 -6.13 -15.73
CA THR A 69 28.30 -6.78 -14.46
C THR A 69 27.11 -6.98 -13.50
N ARG A 70 26.03 -6.21 -13.61
CA ARG A 70 24.90 -6.30 -12.65
C ARG A 70 23.86 -7.37 -12.96
N ILE A 71 23.82 -7.90 -14.18
CA ILE A 71 22.89 -8.98 -14.55
C ILE A 71 23.52 -10.36 -14.29
N ASN A 72 24.84 -10.50 -14.48
CA ASN A 72 25.56 -11.74 -14.15
C ASN A 72 25.81 -11.89 -12.63
N SER A 73 26.08 -10.78 -11.91
CA SER A 73 26.19 -10.77 -10.43
C SER A 73 24.89 -11.14 -9.71
N TRP A 74 23.74 -11.01 -10.37
CA TRP A 74 22.44 -11.44 -9.84
C TRP A 74 22.19 -12.94 -10.06
N LEU A 75 22.76 -13.53 -11.12
CA LEU A 75 22.69 -14.96 -11.39
C LEU A 75 23.68 -15.79 -10.55
N ASP A 76 24.86 -15.24 -10.23
CA ASP A 76 25.89 -15.95 -9.44
C ASP A 76 25.57 -16.03 -7.93
N ASN A 77 24.81 -15.07 -7.38
CA ASN A 77 24.44 -15.06 -5.96
C ASN A 77 23.27 -16.01 -5.60
N ILE A 78 22.72 -16.73 -6.59
CA ILE A 78 21.71 -17.78 -6.38
C ILE A 78 22.39 -19.16 -6.13
N PHE A 79 23.68 -19.34 -6.44
CA PHE A 79 24.29 -20.68 -6.53
C PHE A 79 25.49 -20.99 -5.64
N THR A 80 26.08 -20.05 -4.89
CA THR A 80 27.19 -20.38 -3.98
C THR A 80 27.11 -19.62 -2.67
N GLY A 81 26.73 -20.32 -1.60
CA GLY A 81 26.72 -19.80 -0.25
C GLY A 81 28.10 -19.72 0.41
N GLY A 82 28.20 -18.82 1.38
CA GLY A 82 29.05 -18.98 2.57
C GLY A 82 30.46 -18.39 2.54
N GLY A 83 30.80 -17.68 3.62
CA GLY A 83 32.11 -17.84 4.27
C GLY A 83 32.87 -16.56 4.61
N GLY A 84 32.82 -16.15 5.89
CA GLY A 84 33.49 -14.98 6.45
C GLY A 84 35.02 -15.05 6.56
N GLY A 85 35.63 -13.99 7.11
CA GLY A 85 37.04 -13.99 7.50
C GLY A 85 37.65 -12.60 7.76
N GLY A 86 37.13 -11.84 8.72
CA GLY A 86 37.75 -10.58 9.19
C GLY A 86 38.71 -10.83 10.36
N ARG A 87 39.99 -10.49 10.20
CA ARG A 87 41.03 -10.50 11.24
C ARG A 87 41.01 -9.19 12.02
N SER A 88 41.05 -9.29 13.35
CA SER A 88 41.20 -8.18 14.30
C SER A 88 42.67 -7.96 14.68
N SER A 89 43.09 -6.70 14.82
CA SER A 89 44.30 -6.30 15.55
C SER A 89 43.94 -5.15 16.49
N GLY A 90 44.30 -5.29 17.77
CA GLY A 90 43.96 -4.35 18.83
C GLY A 90 45.05 -3.34 19.18
N SER A 91 44.65 -2.36 19.97
CA SER A 91 45.40 -1.61 21.00
C SER A 91 44.32 -0.79 21.74
N GLY A 92 44.26 -0.71 23.07
CA GLY A 92 45.32 -0.33 23.99
C GLY A 92 45.12 1.15 24.37
N SER A 93 44.06 1.47 25.14
CA SER A 93 43.93 2.79 25.75
C SER A 93 43.16 2.79 27.08
N SER A 94 43.51 3.79 27.87
CA SER A 94 43.55 3.91 29.33
C SER A 94 42.20 3.95 30.06
N ARG A 95 42.20 3.57 31.34
CA ARG A 95 41.03 3.48 32.24
C ARG A 95 40.09 4.71 32.23
N THR A 96 40.59 5.90 31.93
CA THR A 96 39.80 7.13 31.82
C THR A 96 38.95 7.19 30.54
N GLU A 97 39.47 6.69 29.42
CA GLU A 97 38.70 6.53 28.18
C GLU A 97 37.67 5.40 28.30
N GLN A 98 38.00 4.33 29.04
CA GLN A 98 37.04 3.26 29.32
C GLN A 98 35.86 3.77 30.14
N GLN A 99 36.08 4.68 31.11
CA GLN A 99 35.02 5.23 31.94
C GLN A 99 34.16 6.27 31.19
N ALA A 100 34.78 7.11 30.35
CA ALA A 100 34.04 8.02 29.45
C ALA A 100 33.26 7.25 28.38
N SER A 101 33.85 6.18 27.81
CA SER A 101 33.20 5.28 26.87
C SER A 101 32.03 4.55 27.51
N LEU A 102 32.17 4.04 28.73
CA LEU A 102 31.07 3.42 29.48
C LEU A 102 29.92 4.40 29.76
N LEU A 103 30.22 5.64 30.12
CA LEU A 103 29.21 6.68 30.33
C LEU A 103 28.52 7.06 29.01
N GLN A 104 29.28 7.23 27.93
CA GLN A 104 28.73 7.52 26.61
C GLN A 104 27.89 6.35 26.08
N GLN A 105 28.31 5.11 26.36
CA GLN A 105 27.60 3.89 25.99
C GLN A 105 26.34 3.69 26.83
N GLN A 106 26.36 4.03 28.12
CA GLN A 106 25.16 4.08 28.96
C GLN A 106 24.21 5.20 28.52
N GLN A 107 24.72 6.37 28.16
CA GLN A 107 23.90 7.49 27.70
C GLN A 107 23.30 7.21 26.32
N GLN A 108 24.04 6.54 25.43
CA GLN A 108 23.51 6.01 24.18
C GLN A 108 22.50 4.89 24.43
N GLN A 109 22.74 3.97 25.37
CA GLN A 109 21.77 2.93 25.72
C GLN A 109 20.50 3.52 26.33
N GLN A 110 20.60 4.56 27.17
CA GLN A 110 19.45 5.28 27.70
C GLN A 110 18.71 6.05 26.62
N GLN A 111 19.42 6.74 25.71
CA GLN A 111 18.80 7.41 24.56
C GLN A 111 18.17 6.41 23.59
N GLN A 112 18.80 5.26 23.37
CA GLN A 112 18.26 4.16 22.56
C GLN A 112 17.06 3.49 23.25
N GLN A 113 17.05 3.39 24.59
CA GLN A 113 15.90 2.91 25.36
C GLN A 113 14.75 3.93 25.38
N GLN A 114 15.06 5.23 25.47
CA GLN A 114 14.09 6.32 25.32
C GLN A 114 13.52 6.38 23.90
N ALA A 115 14.36 6.19 22.88
CA ALA A 115 13.94 6.10 21.48
C ALA A 115 13.13 4.81 21.20
N LYS A 116 13.47 3.69 21.85
CA LYS A 116 12.72 2.43 21.80
C LYS A 116 11.36 2.48 22.49
N ARG A 117 11.10 3.49 23.32
CA ARG A 117 9.80 3.73 23.96
C ARG A 117 9.30 5.13 23.63
N MET A 118 9.12 5.42 22.34
CA MET A 118 7.92 6.20 22.01
C MET A 118 6.74 5.26 22.17
N GLU A 119 6.29 5.09 23.42
CA GLU A 119 4.92 4.71 23.69
C GLU A 119 4.08 5.84 23.09
N VAL A 120 3.59 5.61 21.87
CA VAL A 120 2.77 6.59 21.18
C VAL A 120 1.50 6.70 21.99
N ASP A 121 1.30 7.85 22.64
CA ASP A 121 0.08 8.15 23.37
C ASP A 121 -1.13 7.89 22.46
N LEU A 122 -1.98 6.95 22.85
CA LEU A 122 -3.15 6.55 22.08
C LEU A 122 -4.06 7.74 21.81
N ALA A 123 -4.23 8.65 22.78
CA ALA A 123 -5.05 9.84 22.62
C ALA A 123 -4.45 10.77 21.57
N TRP A 124 -3.13 10.95 21.58
CA TRP A 124 -2.43 11.71 20.55
C TRP A 124 -2.60 11.05 19.16
N LEU A 125 -2.42 9.74 19.05
CA LEU A 125 -2.55 9.01 17.79
C LEU A 125 -3.98 9.08 17.23
N GLN A 126 -4.99 8.93 18.08
CA GLN A 126 -6.39 9.15 17.74
C GLN A 126 -6.60 10.58 17.22
N SER A 127 -6.05 11.60 17.90
CA SER A 127 -6.16 12.99 17.45
C SER A 127 -5.53 13.22 16.07
N VAL A 128 -4.40 12.55 15.80
CA VAL A 128 -3.68 12.63 14.53
C VAL A 128 -4.43 11.93 13.41
N ALA A 129 -4.98 10.73 13.67
CA ALA A 129 -5.83 10.00 12.74
C ALA A 129 -7.12 10.76 12.42
N ALA A 130 -7.73 11.42 13.41
CA ALA A 130 -8.91 12.25 13.18
C ALA A 130 -8.58 13.46 12.29
N ARG A 131 -7.49 14.17 12.62
CA ARG A 131 -7.07 15.41 11.95
C ARG A 131 -6.73 15.23 10.47
N HIS A 132 -6.15 14.08 10.12
CA HIS A 132 -5.70 13.79 8.76
C HIS A 132 -6.60 12.82 8.00
N CYS A 133 -7.78 12.47 8.55
CA CYS A 133 -8.76 11.66 7.85
C CYS A 133 -9.18 12.35 6.53
N PRO A 134 -9.08 11.68 5.37
CA PRO A 134 -9.48 12.26 4.10
C PRO A 134 -11.00 12.43 3.95
N ALA A 135 -11.40 13.25 2.99
CA ALA A 135 -12.70 13.22 2.35
C ALA A 135 -12.53 12.59 0.96
N PHE A 136 -13.40 11.67 0.60
CA PHE A 136 -13.32 10.92 -0.66
C PHE A 136 -14.44 11.36 -1.61
N HIS A 137 -14.08 11.90 -2.77
CA HIS A 137 -15.03 12.27 -3.82
C HIS A 137 -15.24 11.05 -4.73
N LEU A 138 -16.41 10.42 -4.62
CA LEU A 138 -16.79 9.28 -5.43
C LEU A 138 -17.24 9.74 -6.82
N HIS A 139 -16.96 8.96 -7.85
CA HIS A 139 -17.39 9.29 -9.20
C HIS A 139 -18.94 9.23 -9.29
N PRO A 140 -19.64 10.24 -9.88
CA PRO A 140 -21.12 10.30 -9.90
C PRO A 140 -21.83 9.20 -10.71
N ARG A 141 -21.05 8.38 -11.43
CA ARG A 141 -21.54 7.24 -12.20
C ARG A 141 -21.22 5.90 -11.55
N ASP A 142 -20.47 5.94 -10.45
CA ASP A 142 -20.18 4.73 -9.73
C ASP A 142 -21.43 4.26 -9.00
N ARG A 143 -21.65 2.95 -9.02
CA ARG A 143 -22.77 2.31 -8.34
C ARG A 143 -22.30 1.43 -7.20
N PHE A 144 -20.99 1.32 -7.02
CA PHE A 144 -20.37 0.48 -6.01
C PHE A 144 -19.84 1.39 -4.92
N MET A 145 -20.58 1.43 -3.83
CA MET A 145 -20.30 2.31 -2.69
C MET A 145 -19.34 1.61 -1.71
N PRO A 146 -18.62 2.37 -0.88
CA PRO A 146 -17.81 1.77 0.18
C PRO A 146 -18.70 1.02 1.17
N CYS A 147 -18.11 0.08 1.90
CA CYS A 147 -18.78 -0.67 2.96
C CYS A 147 -17.84 -0.88 4.16
N SER A 148 -18.42 -1.10 5.33
CA SER A 148 -17.68 -1.57 6.50
C SER A 148 -17.25 -3.04 6.35
N VAL A 149 -16.25 -3.46 7.13
CA VAL A 149 -15.84 -4.87 7.30
C VAL A 149 -17.02 -5.71 7.75
N GLU A 150 -17.75 -5.23 8.74
CA GLU A 150 -18.93 -5.89 9.30
C GLU A 150 -20.00 -6.10 8.23
N TRP A 151 -20.29 -5.05 7.45
CA TRP A 151 -21.21 -5.15 6.32
C TRP A 151 -20.73 -6.15 5.28
N PHE A 152 -19.44 -6.11 4.90
CA PHE A 152 -18.89 -7.05 3.93
C PHE A 152 -19.04 -8.50 4.39
N PHE A 153 -18.75 -8.77 5.68
CA PHE A 153 -18.88 -10.10 6.27
C PHE A 153 -20.32 -10.59 6.33
N ASP A 154 -21.28 -9.74 6.70
CA ASP A 154 -22.70 -10.09 6.73
C ASP A 154 -23.22 -10.56 5.36
N HIS A 155 -22.60 -10.08 4.27
CA HIS A 155 -22.97 -10.41 2.90
C HIS A 155 -22.07 -11.48 2.24
N CYS A 156 -21.11 -12.06 2.96
CA CYS A 156 -20.20 -13.07 2.45
C CYS A 156 -20.47 -14.46 3.03
N GLU A 157 -20.16 -15.50 2.25
CA GLU A 157 -20.00 -16.87 2.72
C GLU A 157 -18.49 -17.18 2.83
N LEU A 158 -18.06 -17.86 3.90
CA LEU A 158 -16.68 -18.38 3.94
C LEU A 158 -16.62 -19.69 3.15
N ARG A 159 -15.82 -19.72 2.09
CA ARG A 159 -15.58 -20.91 1.27
C ARG A 159 -14.17 -21.44 1.42
N CYS A 160 -14.05 -22.73 1.15
CA CYS A 160 -12.83 -23.51 1.24
C CYS A 160 -12.73 -24.43 0.03
N ALA A 161 -11.57 -24.45 -0.64
CA ALA A 161 -11.21 -25.46 -1.63
C ALA A 161 -10.13 -26.37 -1.05
N GLY A 162 -10.37 -27.69 -1.09
CA GLY A 162 -9.40 -28.71 -0.73
C GLY A 162 -8.31 -28.90 -1.79
N ALA A 163 -7.36 -29.80 -1.54
CA ALA A 163 -6.29 -30.13 -2.49
C ALA A 163 -6.78 -30.81 -3.79
N ASP A 164 -7.99 -31.37 -3.75
CA ASP A 164 -8.70 -31.96 -4.90
C ASP A 164 -9.61 -30.95 -5.62
N ASP A 165 -9.45 -29.65 -5.31
CA ASP A 165 -10.30 -28.54 -5.78
C ASP A 165 -11.79 -28.66 -5.42
N SER A 166 -12.17 -29.57 -4.51
CA SER A 166 -13.54 -29.63 -4.01
C SER A 166 -13.86 -28.39 -3.17
N VAL A 167 -14.93 -27.68 -3.55
CA VAL A 167 -15.37 -26.45 -2.90
C VAL A 167 -16.48 -26.73 -1.89
N ARG A 168 -16.34 -26.20 -0.68
CA ARG A 168 -17.36 -26.26 0.37
C ARG A 168 -17.52 -24.93 1.09
N ALA A 169 -18.74 -24.64 1.53
CA ALA A 169 -19.02 -23.57 2.48
C ALA A 169 -18.60 -24.01 3.90
N LEU A 170 -17.91 -23.15 4.63
CA LEU A 170 -17.54 -23.35 6.04
C LEU A 170 -18.45 -22.56 6.98
N LEU A 171 -18.78 -21.32 6.60
CA LEU A 171 -19.71 -20.47 7.34
C LEU A 171 -20.68 -19.83 6.34
N PRO A 172 -22.00 -19.95 6.55
CA PRO A 172 -22.99 -19.34 5.66
C PRO A 172 -23.03 -17.81 5.81
N ARG A 173 -23.67 -17.14 4.86
CA ARG A 173 -23.95 -15.69 4.93
C ARG A 173 -24.64 -15.30 6.23
N GLY A 174 -24.28 -14.13 6.77
CA GLY A 174 -24.79 -13.63 8.06
C GLY A 174 -24.26 -14.36 9.30
N ALA A 175 -23.36 -15.35 9.16
CA ALA A 175 -22.71 -16.03 10.29
C ALA A 175 -21.23 -15.65 10.45
N LEU A 176 -20.70 -14.74 9.62
CA LEU A 176 -19.30 -14.34 9.62
C LEU A 176 -19.04 -13.23 10.64
N ALA A 177 -19.07 -13.59 11.93
CA ALA A 177 -18.42 -12.75 12.93
C ALA A 177 -16.89 -13.00 12.89
N ALA A 178 -16.08 -11.96 13.13
CA ALA A 178 -14.62 -12.07 13.10
C ALA A 178 -14.05 -13.25 13.94
N PRO A 179 -14.51 -13.54 15.18
CA PRO A 179 -13.99 -14.69 15.92
C PRO A 179 -14.34 -16.03 15.24
N LEU A 180 -15.56 -16.16 14.72
CA LEU A 180 -16.01 -17.37 14.00
C LEU A 180 -15.22 -17.58 12.70
N LEU A 181 -14.92 -16.50 11.99
CA LEU A 181 -14.10 -16.51 10.78
C LEU A 181 -12.72 -17.10 11.05
N VAL A 182 -12.07 -16.67 12.13
CA VAL A 182 -10.74 -17.15 12.53
C VAL A 182 -10.81 -18.60 13.03
N ASP A 183 -11.85 -18.98 13.78
CA ASP A 183 -12.08 -20.37 14.20
C ASP A 183 -12.28 -21.31 13.02
N ALA A 184 -13.11 -20.93 12.05
CA ALA A 184 -13.33 -21.72 10.84
C ALA A 184 -12.05 -21.86 10.01
N GLN A 185 -11.23 -20.80 9.92
CA GLN A 185 -9.91 -20.87 9.29
C GLN A 185 -8.98 -21.86 10.00
N ARG A 186 -8.94 -21.87 11.34
CA ARG A 186 -8.13 -22.81 12.13
C ARG A 186 -8.55 -24.27 11.91
N GLN A 187 -9.83 -24.51 11.67
CA GLN A 187 -10.40 -25.82 11.44
C GLN A 187 -10.31 -26.27 9.96
N ALA A 188 -9.94 -25.37 9.05
CA ALA A 188 -9.76 -25.72 7.65
C ALA A 188 -8.57 -26.70 7.48
N PRO A 189 -8.69 -27.72 6.62
CA PRO A 189 -7.59 -28.63 6.34
C PRO A 189 -6.32 -27.88 5.94
N PRO A 190 -5.13 -28.31 6.38
CA PRO A 190 -3.88 -27.69 5.99
C PRO A 190 -3.74 -27.57 4.46
N GLY A 191 -3.32 -26.41 3.98
CA GLY A 191 -3.17 -26.13 2.54
C GLY A 191 -4.46 -25.77 1.81
N SER A 192 -5.60 -25.72 2.49
CA SER A 192 -6.85 -25.27 1.87
C SER A 192 -6.79 -23.81 1.43
N ARG A 193 -7.39 -23.50 0.28
CA ARG A 193 -7.60 -22.12 -0.15
C ARG A 193 -8.92 -21.61 0.42
N LEU A 194 -8.86 -20.53 1.19
CA LEU A 194 -10.01 -19.89 1.81
C LEU A 194 -10.33 -18.56 1.12
N TRP A 195 -11.62 -18.27 0.91
CA TRP A 195 -12.07 -16.97 0.44
C TRP A 195 -13.47 -16.61 0.95
N LEU A 196 -13.74 -15.31 1.02
CA LEU A 196 -15.05 -14.75 1.26
C LEU A 196 -15.77 -14.60 -0.07
N GLU A 197 -16.85 -15.35 -0.27
CA GLU A 197 -17.69 -15.25 -1.45
C GLU A 197 -18.84 -14.28 -1.19
N LEU A 198 -18.78 -13.11 -1.83
CA LEU A 198 -19.79 -12.06 -1.71
C LEU A 198 -21.09 -12.47 -2.43
N ASP A 199 -22.24 -12.13 -1.84
CA ASP A 199 -23.51 -12.18 -2.55
C ASP A 199 -23.52 -11.20 -3.75
N PRO A 200 -23.74 -11.64 -5.00
CA PRO A 200 -23.81 -10.73 -6.15
C PRO A 200 -24.82 -9.59 -5.98
N ALA A 201 -25.89 -9.77 -5.20
CA ALA A 201 -26.85 -8.72 -4.91
C ALA A 201 -26.29 -7.61 -4.00
N ALA A 202 -25.23 -7.90 -3.25
CA ALA A 202 -24.53 -7.00 -2.34
C ALA A 202 -23.39 -6.21 -3.03
N ARG A 203 -23.15 -6.38 -4.33
CA ARG A 203 -22.07 -5.65 -5.02
C ARG A 203 -22.20 -4.13 -4.96
N GLY A 204 -23.41 -3.61 -4.74
CA GLY A 204 -23.67 -2.17 -4.59
C GLY A 204 -22.99 -1.51 -3.39
N GLY A 205 -22.56 -2.28 -2.38
CA GLY A 205 -22.02 -1.75 -1.13
C GLY A 205 -23.10 -1.13 -0.23
N GLU A 206 -22.67 -0.30 0.72
CA GLU A 206 -23.62 0.36 1.63
C GLU A 206 -24.43 1.46 0.90
N PRO A 207 -25.69 1.70 1.33
CA PRO A 207 -26.54 2.73 0.72
C PRO A 207 -25.90 4.13 0.74
N LEU A 208 -26.15 4.90 -0.33
CA LEU A 208 -25.58 6.23 -0.50
C LEU A 208 -25.98 7.23 0.61
N ASP A 209 -27.16 7.07 1.20
CA ASP A 209 -27.64 7.88 2.33
C ASP A 209 -26.94 7.55 3.66
N ALA A 210 -26.28 6.40 3.74
CA ALA A 210 -25.44 5.98 4.87
C ALA A 210 -23.95 6.27 4.66
N LEU A 211 -23.55 6.89 3.54
CA LEU A 211 -22.15 7.04 3.12
C LEU A 211 -21.22 7.57 4.23
N ASP A 212 -21.57 8.67 4.88
CA ASP A 212 -20.74 9.27 5.94
C ASP A 212 -20.59 8.37 7.18
N SER A 213 -21.52 7.43 7.40
CA SER A 213 -21.47 6.46 8.51
C SER A 213 -20.54 5.27 8.25
N VAL A 214 -20.22 5.02 6.98
CA VAL A 214 -19.23 4.01 6.57
C VAL A 214 -17.86 4.43 7.11
N PRO A 215 -17.21 3.60 7.95
CA PRO A 215 -15.92 3.95 8.54
C PRO A 215 -14.77 3.82 7.54
N VAL A 216 -13.65 4.45 7.87
CA VAL A 216 -12.34 4.11 7.30
C VAL A 216 -11.44 3.51 8.37
N TYR A 217 -10.50 2.66 7.96
CA TYR A 217 -9.61 1.95 8.89
C TYR A 217 -8.22 2.58 8.83
N ALA A 218 -7.66 2.97 9.98
CA ALA A 218 -6.38 3.65 10.04
C ALA A 218 -5.30 2.71 10.58
N ASN A 219 -4.28 2.42 9.77
CA ASN A 219 -3.11 1.64 10.14
C ASN A 219 -1.90 2.56 10.39
N PRO A 220 -1.49 2.76 11.66
CA PRO A 220 -0.32 3.56 12.00
C PRO A 220 0.98 2.76 11.85
N LYS A 221 1.98 3.35 11.18
CA LYS A 221 3.31 2.77 10.93
C LYS A 221 4.40 3.76 11.27
N LEU A 222 5.36 3.38 12.10
CA LEU A 222 6.58 4.16 12.29
C LEU A 222 7.56 3.86 11.15
N ILE A 223 8.08 4.91 10.53
CA ILE A 223 9.16 4.81 9.55
C ILE A 223 10.46 5.04 10.29
N VAL A 224 11.24 3.97 10.42
CA VAL A 224 12.49 3.94 11.19
C VAL A 224 13.67 3.92 10.23
N ALA A 225 14.60 4.85 10.42
CA ALA A 225 15.86 4.94 9.71
C ALA A 225 16.78 3.76 10.03
N PRO A 226 17.80 3.47 9.19
CA PRO A 226 18.78 2.43 9.47
C PRO A 226 19.55 2.60 10.79
N ASP A 227 19.65 3.84 11.29
CA ASP A 227 20.30 4.16 12.58
C ASP A 227 19.37 3.97 13.80
N GLY A 228 18.13 3.54 13.58
CA GLY A 228 17.11 3.34 14.61
C GLY A 228 16.31 4.60 14.97
N GLY A 229 16.56 5.75 14.33
CA GLY A 229 15.78 6.96 14.51
C GLY A 229 14.41 6.89 13.84
N VAL A 230 13.38 7.49 14.43
CA VAL A 230 12.06 7.62 13.79
C VAL A 230 12.09 8.80 12.81
N GLU A 231 11.96 8.53 11.51
CA GLU A 231 11.92 9.54 10.44
C GLU A 231 10.52 10.15 10.29
N ALA A 232 9.50 9.31 10.33
CA ALA A 232 8.12 9.71 10.11
C ALA A 232 7.12 8.78 10.80
N LEU A 233 5.91 9.30 11.00
CA LEU A 233 4.72 8.49 11.25
C LEU A 233 3.92 8.43 9.95
N GLU A 234 3.65 7.24 9.45
CA GLU A 234 2.67 7.02 8.40
C GLU A 234 1.34 6.57 9.00
N VAL A 235 0.24 7.14 8.52
CA VAL A 235 -1.10 6.63 8.80
C VAL A 235 -1.76 6.28 7.47
N THR A 236 -1.97 4.99 7.24
CA THR A 236 -2.64 4.48 6.05
C THR A 236 -4.13 4.35 6.33
N TYR A 237 -4.95 5.14 5.65
CA TYR A 237 -6.41 5.02 5.67
C TYR A 237 -6.82 4.01 4.60
N ILE A 238 -7.51 2.96 5.02
CA ILE A 238 -7.97 1.85 4.20
C ILE A 238 -9.48 2.02 4.01
N THR A 239 -9.90 1.88 2.77
CA THR A 239 -11.30 1.92 2.33
C THR A 239 -11.65 0.59 1.70
N ILE A 240 -12.84 0.07 1.99
CA ILE A 240 -13.30 -1.20 1.46
C ILE A 240 -14.53 -0.93 0.61
N TYR A 241 -14.58 -1.55 -0.57
CA TYR A 241 -15.74 -1.59 -1.45
C TYR A 241 -16.10 -3.05 -1.65
N ALA A 242 -17.40 -3.35 -1.63
CA ALA A 242 -17.85 -4.72 -1.80
C ALA A 242 -17.40 -5.30 -3.16
N TYR A 243 -17.40 -4.45 -4.19
CA TYR A 243 -17.05 -4.80 -5.56
C TYR A 243 -16.52 -3.55 -6.27
N ASN A 244 -15.56 -3.71 -7.17
CA ASN A 244 -15.02 -2.56 -7.90
C ASN A 244 -15.78 -2.26 -9.20
N GLY A 245 -16.30 -3.27 -9.89
CA GLY A 245 -16.85 -3.08 -11.24
C GLY A 245 -15.88 -3.37 -12.36
N GLU A 246 -16.42 -3.37 -13.58
CA GLU A 246 -15.64 -3.70 -14.77
C GLU A 246 -14.80 -2.53 -15.26
N TYR A 247 -13.55 -2.83 -15.57
CA TYR A 247 -12.64 -1.87 -16.15
C TYR A 247 -12.77 -1.83 -17.68
N LYS A 248 -12.91 -0.63 -18.24
CA LYS A 248 -13.03 -0.44 -19.69
C LYS A 248 -11.67 -0.11 -20.29
N VAL A 249 -11.18 -1.00 -21.16
CA VAL A 249 -9.97 -0.75 -21.96
C VAL A 249 -10.39 -0.03 -23.25
N GLY A 250 -9.76 1.08 -23.62
CA GLY A 250 -10.08 1.86 -24.82
C GLY A 250 -11.52 2.43 -24.87
N GLY A 251 -12.22 2.48 -23.74
CA GLY A 251 -13.65 2.86 -23.68
C GLY A 251 -14.62 1.75 -24.11
N LEU A 252 -14.12 0.56 -24.46
CA LEU A 252 -14.90 -0.61 -24.86
C LEU A 252 -14.73 -1.71 -23.82
N SER A 253 -15.83 -2.40 -23.49
CA SER A 253 -15.76 -3.64 -22.71
C SER A 253 -15.34 -4.76 -23.67
N PHE A 254 -14.04 -4.92 -23.92
CA PHE A 254 -13.54 -5.95 -24.84
C PHE A 254 -13.79 -7.37 -24.34
N LEU A 255 -13.84 -7.57 -23.02
CA LEU A 255 -14.30 -8.79 -22.37
C LEU A 255 -15.16 -8.43 -21.14
N PRO A 256 -16.37 -9.01 -21.00
CA PRO A 256 -17.15 -8.89 -19.77
C PRO A 256 -16.30 -9.29 -18.55
N GLY A 257 -16.42 -8.55 -17.46
CA GLY A 257 -15.70 -8.83 -16.21
C GLY A 257 -14.22 -8.40 -16.17
N THR A 258 -13.68 -7.71 -17.16
CA THR A 258 -12.24 -7.35 -17.16
C THR A 258 -11.89 -6.50 -15.94
N GLY A 259 -10.98 -7.00 -15.10
CA GLY A 259 -10.51 -6.30 -13.90
C GLY A 259 -11.53 -6.23 -12.76
N ALA A 260 -12.71 -6.80 -12.93
CA ALA A 260 -13.73 -6.83 -11.89
C ALA A 260 -13.38 -7.87 -10.81
N HIS A 261 -13.56 -7.51 -9.54
CA HIS A 261 -13.42 -8.40 -8.40
C HIS A 261 -14.25 -7.93 -7.21
N ASP A 262 -14.69 -8.89 -6.40
CA ASP A 262 -15.28 -8.67 -5.09
C ASP A 262 -14.17 -8.39 -4.05
N GLY A 263 -14.51 -7.72 -2.96
CA GLY A 263 -13.57 -7.40 -1.87
C GLY A 263 -12.48 -6.41 -2.27
N ASP A 264 -12.88 -5.30 -2.88
CA ASP A 264 -11.94 -4.27 -3.33
C ASP A 264 -11.43 -3.42 -2.15
N ILE A 265 -10.12 -3.40 -1.97
CA ILE A 265 -9.44 -2.78 -0.83
C ILE A 265 -8.49 -1.73 -1.38
N GLU A 266 -8.80 -0.49 -1.06
CA GLU A 266 -8.02 0.67 -1.47
C GLU A 266 -7.44 1.40 -0.26
N HIS A 267 -6.43 2.22 -0.48
CA HIS A 267 -5.79 2.95 0.61
C HIS A 267 -5.20 4.28 0.20
N LEU A 268 -5.03 5.16 1.18
CA LEU A 268 -4.34 6.44 1.07
C LEU A 268 -3.47 6.62 2.30
N THR A 269 -2.20 6.95 2.10
CA THR A 269 -1.24 7.07 3.22
C THR A 269 -0.85 8.52 3.43
N VAL A 270 -0.99 9.02 4.66
CA VAL A 270 -0.43 10.31 5.05
C VAL A 270 0.91 10.08 5.73
N ARG A 271 1.92 10.87 5.38
CA ARG A 271 3.22 10.90 6.06
C ARG A 271 3.30 12.15 6.91
N LEU A 272 3.65 11.96 8.17
CA LEU A 272 3.56 12.97 9.23
C LEU A 272 4.88 13.12 9.95
N HIS A 273 5.15 14.32 10.46
CA HIS A 273 6.23 14.53 11.38
C HIS A 273 5.94 13.75 12.69
N PRO A 274 6.87 12.89 13.15
CA PRO A 274 6.56 11.84 14.12
C PRO A 274 6.25 12.36 15.53
N ARG A 275 6.53 13.63 15.82
CA ARG A 275 6.25 14.26 17.13
C ARG A 275 5.12 15.29 17.10
N THR A 276 5.03 16.09 16.04
CA THR A 276 4.02 17.17 15.97
C THR A 276 2.73 16.70 15.29
N GLY A 277 2.81 15.64 14.48
CA GLY A 277 1.72 15.19 13.64
C GLY A 277 1.47 16.13 12.46
N ASP A 278 2.40 17.00 12.11
CA ASP A 278 2.24 17.88 10.94
C ASP A 278 2.35 17.09 9.64
N LEU A 279 1.51 17.43 8.66
CA LEU A 279 1.49 16.75 7.36
C LEU A 279 2.78 17.07 6.58
N ILE A 280 3.47 16.03 6.14
CA ILE A 280 4.63 16.12 5.24
C ILE A 280 4.18 15.89 3.80
N GLY A 281 3.36 14.88 3.57
CA GLY A 281 2.82 14.55 2.25
C GLY A 281 1.78 13.44 2.30
N VAL A 282 1.16 13.20 1.15
CA VAL A 282 0.10 12.19 0.98
C VAL A 282 0.43 11.31 -0.21
N TRP A 283 0.39 9.99 -0.01
CA TRP A 283 0.43 8.98 -1.04
C TRP A 283 -1.00 8.63 -1.46
N PHE A 284 -1.32 8.92 -2.71
CA PHE A 284 -2.55 8.53 -3.37
C PHE A 284 -2.29 7.22 -4.12
N ASN A 285 -2.88 6.11 -3.66
CA ASN A 285 -2.71 4.79 -4.26
C ASN A 285 -3.60 4.62 -5.48
N ALA A 286 -3.08 4.00 -6.54
CA ALA A 286 -3.87 3.63 -7.70
C ALA A 286 -3.63 2.17 -8.09
N HIS A 287 -4.52 1.24 -7.75
CA HIS A 287 -4.58 -0.15 -8.22
C HIS A 287 -3.38 -1.08 -7.94
N ARG A 288 -2.17 -0.56 -7.68
CA ARG A 288 -0.92 -1.28 -7.39
C ARG A 288 0.05 -0.38 -6.62
N PRO A 289 1.01 -0.96 -5.85
CA PRO A 289 2.02 -0.20 -5.10
C PRO A 289 2.93 0.73 -5.93
N ARG A 290 2.90 0.65 -7.27
CA ARG A 290 3.80 1.39 -8.18
C ARG A 290 3.14 2.49 -8.99
N ASP A 291 1.81 2.54 -8.97
CA ASP A 291 1.01 3.37 -9.85
C ASP A 291 0.46 4.62 -9.13
N GLY A 292 0.61 4.67 -7.81
CA GLY A 292 0.30 5.84 -6.98
C GLY A 292 1.33 6.98 -7.10
N CYS A 293 1.07 8.06 -6.35
CA CYS A 293 1.97 9.20 -6.29
C CYS A 293 1.97 9.90 -4.92
N TRP A 294 3.15 10.42 -4.55
CA TRP A 294 3.31 11.32 -3.41
C TRP A 294 3.02 12.77 -3.82
N VAL A 295 2.23 13.47 -3.01
CA VAL A 295 2.00 14.91 -3.12
C VAL A 295 2.47 15.59 -1.83
N PRO A 296 3.32 16.63 -1.90
CA PRO A 296 3.80 17.33 -0.72
C PRO A 296 2.66 18.11 -0.07
N ALA A 297 2.67 18.24 1.27
CA ALA A 297 1.56 18.80 2.05
C ALA A 297 1.02 20.16 1.54
N ARG A 298 1.89 21.02 1.01
CA ARG A 298 1.51 22.34 0.47
C ARG A 298 0.71 22.29 -0.84
N GLU A 299 0.79 21.19 -1.57
CA GLU A 299 0.12 20.97 -2.87
C GLU A 299 -1.12 20.06 -2.73
N VAL A 300 -1.33 19.47 -1.55
CA VAL A 300 -2.49 18.62 -1.27
C VAL A 300 -3.75 19.48 -1.26
N ARG A 301 -4.69 19.15 -2.17
CA ARG A 301 -6.00 19.80 -2.24
C ARG A 301 -6.80 19.51 -0.97
N ARG A 302 -7.60 20.49 -0.56
CA ARG A 302 -8.52 20.38 0.57
C ARG A 302 -9.95 20.37 0.07
N ASP A 303 -10.76 19.52 0.67
CA ASP A 303 -12.19 19.49 0.42
C ASP A 303 -12.80 20.81 0.94
N ALA A 304 -13.61 21.46 0.10
CA ALA A 304 -14.15 22.78 0.40
C ALA A 304 -15.15 22.76 1.57
N ARG A 305 -15.85 21.63 1.79
CA ARG A 305 -16.85 21.48 2.85
C ARG A 305 -16.21 21.24 4.21
N SER A 306 -15.22 20.36 4.28
CA SER A 306 -14.67 19.86 5.54
C SER A 306 -13.27 20.40 5.87
N GLY A 307 -12.54 20.93 4.89
CA GLY A 307 -11.12 21.29 5.03
C GLY A 307 -10.19 20.07 5.12
N ARG A 308 -10.72 18.84 5.01
CA ARG A 308 -9.94 17.60 5.02
C ARG A 308 -9.16 17.41 3.73
N ILE A 309 -8.24 16.45 3.70
CA ILE A 309 -7.53 16.05 2.47
C ILE A 309 -8.57 15.62 1.43
N ALA A 310 -8.58 16.20 0.24
CA ALA A 310 -9.46 15.76 -0.84
C ALA A 310 -8.80 14.62 -1.62
N ALA A 311 -9.44 13.46 -1.64
CA ALA A 311 -9.07 12.32 -2.47
C ALA A 311 -10.17 12.04 -3.49
N TYR A 312 -9.81 11.95 -4.77
CA TYR A 312 -10.78 11.67 -5.83
C TYR A 312 -10.71 10.21 -6.21
N VAL A 313 -11.81 9.49 -6.06
CA VAL A 313 -11.91 8.05 -6.29
C VAL A 313 -12.27 7.81 -7.75
N ALA A 314 -11.48 6.96 -8.40
CA ALA A 314 -11.70 6.58 -9.77
C ALA A 314 -12.97 5.74 -9.92
N LEU A 315 -13.72 5.97 -11.00
CA LEU A 315 -14.83 5.13 -11.41
C LEU A 315 -14.37 3.67 -11.54
N HIS A 316 -15.09 2.79 -10.85
CA HIS A 316 -14.87 1.36 -10.68
C HIS A 316 -13.62 1.00 -9.91
N GLY A 317 -12.47 1.21 -10.51
CA GLY A 317 -11.21 0.77 -9.97
C GLY A 317 -10.84 1.30 -8.58
N HIS A 318 -11.57 2.29 -8.10
CA HIS A 318 -11.46 2.94 -6.79
C HIS A 318 -10.09 3.47 -6.38
N GLY A 319 -9.10 3.44 -7.27
CA GLY A 319 -7.83 4.14 -7.10
C GLY A 319 -8.06 5.60 -6.71
N THR A 320 -7.28 6.07 -5.75
CA THR A 320 -7.37 7.42 -5.20
C THR A 320 -6.38 8.34 -5.91
N TYR A 321 -6.83 9.56 -6.19
CA TYR A 321 -6.05 10.56 -6.93
C TYR A 321 -6.11 11.94 -6.28
N PRO A 322 -5.07 12.78 -6.46
CA PRO A 322 -5.01 14.11 -5.87
C PRO A 322 -5.85 15.17 -6.60
N CYS A 323 -6.37 14.84 -7.78
CA CYS A 323 -7.16 15.75 -8.60
C CYS A 323 -8.25 14.99 -9.39
N PRO A 324 -9.38 15.64 -9.70
CA PRO A 324 -10.38 15.07 -10.58
C PRO A 324 -9.89 15.08 -12.03
N GLY A 325 -10.61 14.38 -12.91
CA GLY A 325 -10.32 14.31 -14.33
C GLY A 325 -9.91 12.91 -14.79
N ARG A 326 -9.29 12.86 -15.96
CA ARG A 326 -8.86 11.61 -16.58
C ARG A 326 -7.38 11.38 -16.30
N VAL A 327 -7.07 10.26 -15.66
CA VAL A 327 -5.69 9.82 -15.45
C VAL A 327 -5.35 8.78 -16.50
N HIS A 328 -4.37 9.10 -17.33
CA HIS A 328 -3.95 8.23 -18.43
C HIS A 328 -3.05 7.11 -17.94
N ARG A 329 -3.48 5.85 -18.12
CA ARG A 329 -2.68 4.66 -17.83
C ARG A 329 -2.72 3.67 -19.00
N HIS A 330 -1.81 2.71 -18.97
CA HIS A 330 -1.70 1.63 -19.95
C HIS A 330 -1.84 2.11 -21.41
N PHE A 331 -0.95 3.01 -21.84
CA PHE A 331 -0.96 3.59 -23.20
C PHE A 331 -2.29 4.26 -23.59
N PHE A 332 -2.91 5.00 -22.67
CA PHE A 332 -4.20 5.69 -22.84
C PHE A 332 -5.42 4.76 -22.98
N LEU A 333 -5.23 3.45 -22.85
CA LEU A 333 -6.32 2.47 -22.99
C LEU A 333 -6.94 2.14 -21.64
N GLY A 334 -6.19 2.13 -20.54
CA GLY A 334 -6.75 1.92 -19.22
C GLY A 334 -6.77 3.21 -18.43
N ASN A 335 -7.73 4.11 -18.70
CA ASN A 335 -7.75 5.40 -18.01
C ASN A 335 -8.65 5.35 -16.78
N ASP A 336 -8.16 5.93 -15.68
CA ASP A 336 -8.99 6.16 -14.50
C ASP A 336 -9.74 7.49 -14.65
N LEU A 337 -11.01 7.48 -14.26
CA LEU A 337 -11.89 8.64 -14.36
C LEU A 337 -12.30 9.08 -12.97
N CYS A 338 -11.80 10.23 -12.55
CA CYS A 338 -12.10 10.86 -11.26
C CYS A 338 -13.01 12.07 -11.49
N CYS A 339 -13.85 12.40 -10.52
CA CYS A 339 -14.76 13.54 -10.62
C CYS A 339 -14.99 14.18 -9.26
N GLU A 340 -15.17 15.50 -9.22
CA GLU A 340 -15.50 16.23 -7.99
C GLU A 340 -17.01 16.42 -7.80
N ALA A 341 -17.81 16.23 -8.85
CA ALA A 341 -19.25 16.49 -8.86
C ALA A 341 -20.11 15.32 -8.33
N GLY A 342 -19.49 14.21 -7.94
CA GLY A 342 -20.19 13.09 -7.33
C GLY A 342 -20.34 13.23 -5.82
N PRO A 343 -20.86 12.19 -5.16
CA PRO A 343 -20.98 12.17 -3.72
C PRO A 343 -19.62 12.35 -3.05
N ALA A 344 -19.55 13.21 -2.04
CA ALA A 344 -18.39 13.34 -1.18
C ALA A 344 -18.65 12.54 0.10
N TRP A 345 -17.83 11.51 0.31
CA TRP A 345 -17.80 10.72 1.52
C TRP A 345 -16.92 11.42 2.55
N HIS A 346 -17.53 11.83 3.66
CA HIS A 346 -16.88 12.42 4.81
C HIS A 346 -17.01 11.46 5.99
N PRO A 347 -16.15 10.43 6.11
CA PRO A 347 -16.27 9.44 7.19
C PRO A 347 -16.43 10.13 8.53
N CYS A 348 -17.47 9.80 9.28
CA CYS A 348 -17.70 10.30 10.62
C CYS A 348 -16.98 9.46 11.68
N ARG A 349 -16.49 8.27 11.29
CA ARG A 349 -15.78 7.33 12.15
C ARG A 349 -14.49 6.83 11.47
N VAL A 350 -13.40 6.83 12.24
CA VAL A 350 -12.13 6.18 11.89
C VAL A 350 -11.91 5.04 12.88
N VAL A 351 -11.67 3.84 12.37
CA VAL A 351 -11.29 2.68 13.19
C VAL A 351 -9.78 2.56 13.20
N LEU A 352 -9.15 2.94 14.30
CA LEU A 352 -7.71 2.83 14.50
C LEU A 352 -7.36 1.37 14.78
N LEU A 353 -6.57 0.79 13.87
CA LEU A 353 -6.09 -0.58 13.95
C LEU A 353 -4.97 -0.67 15.01
N PRO A 354 -4.83 -1.82 15.68
CA PRO A 354 -3.88 -1.98 16.75
C PRO A 354 -2.46 -1.82 16.19
N PRO A 355 -1.58 -1.07 16.87
CA PRO A 355 -0.19 -0.96 16.45
C PRO A 355 0.46 -2.34 16.49
N GLN A 356 1.25 -2.63 15.46
CA GLN A 356 1.95 -3.90 15.30
C GLN A 356 2.84 -4.18 16.52
N ARG A 357 2.72 -5.37 17.13
CA ARG A 357 3.67 -5.84 18.15
C ARG A 357 4.87 -6.49 17.46
N GLU A 358 6.08 -6.23 17.95
CA GLU A 358 7.28 -6.95 17.47
C GLU A 358 7.04 -8.46 17.64
N GLY A 359 6.89 -9.18 16.51
CA GLY A 359 6.61 -10.63 16.50
C GLY A 359 5.36 -11.04 15.70
N ASP A 360 4.46 -10.11 15.37
CA ASP A 360 3.23 -10.40 14.60
C ASP A 360 3.46 -10.43 13.09
N GLY A 361 4.69 -10.17 12.64
CA GLY A 361 5.10 -10.38 11.25
C GLY A 361 4.91 -11.85 10.90
N CYS A 362 3.93 -12.14 10.04
CA CYS A 362 3.71 -13.44 9.44
C CYS A 362 4.94 -13.84 8.59
N ALA A 363 5.99 -14.29 9.25
CA ALA A 363 7.02 -15.09 8.64
C ALA A 363 6.40 -16.47 8.41
N VAL A 364 5.82 -16.66 7.23
CA VAL A 364 5.57 -18.01 6.70
C VAL A 364 6.93 -18.67 6.53
N GLN A 365 7.38 -19.39 7.56
CA GLN A 365 8.43 -20.39 7.41
C GLN A 365 7.77 -21.66 6.87
N PRO A 366 8.18 -22.18 5.70
CA PRO A 366 7.69 -23.46 5.22
C PRO A 366 8.32 -24.58 6.07
N GLY A 367 7.47 -25.28 6.82
CA GLY A 367 7.80 -26.58 7.41
C GLY A 367 8.45 -26.52 8.80
N ALA A 368 7.62 -26.62 9.84
CA ALA A 368 8.02 -27.27 11.08
C ALA A 368 6.77 -27.88 11.75
N THR A 369 6.62 -29.18 11.58
CA THR A 369 5.80 -30.03 12.43
C THR A 369 6.25 -29.87 13.89
N ARG A 370 5.33 -29.50 14.79
CA ARG A 370 5.47 -29.81 16.21
C ARG A 370 4.14 -30.29 16.77
N GLU A 371 4.23 -31.49 17.33
CA GLU A 371 3.16 -32.27 17.94
C GLU A 371 2.63 -31.66 19.24
N CYS A 372 1.42 -32.11 19.56
CA CYS A 372 0.59 -31.80 20.70
C CYS A 372 1.28 -31.82 22.08
N GLY A 373 0.88 -30.87 22.92
CA GLY A 373 0.92 -30.97 24.37
C GLY A 373 -0.45 -30.60 24.94
N SER A 374 -1.18 -31.61 25.40
CA SER A 374 -2.47 -31.51 26.08
C SER A 374 -2.41 -30.70 27.37
N GLY A 375 -3.30 -29.72 27.54
CA GLY A 375 -3.52 -29.03 28.81
C GLY A 375 -4.99 -28.68 28.97
N THR A 376 -5.69 -29.46 29.80
CA THR A 376 -7.11 -29.33 30.11
C THR A 376 -7.41 -28.22 31.12
N SER A 377 -8.64 -27.70 31.01
CA SER A 377 -9.54 -27.23 32.07
C SER A 377 -9.37 -25.82 32.66
N GLY A 378 -10.51 -25.10 32.74
CA GLY A 378 -10.69 -23.92 33.58
C GLY A 378 -11.87 -23.03 33.17
N ALA A 379 -13.10 -23.52 33.28
CA ALA A 379 -14.31 -22.70 33.14
C ALA A 379 -14.42 -21.69 34.30
N GLY A 380 -14.76 -20.44 33.99
CA GLY A 380 -15.03 -19.39 34.98
C GLY A 380 -16.12 -18.44 34.47
N SER A 381 -17.33 -18.63 34.98
CA SER A 381 -18.47 -17.73 34.83
C SER A 381 -18.23 -16.40 35.54
N GLY A 382 -18.63 -15.28 34.94
CA GLY A 382 -18.61 -13.97 35.58
C GLY A 382 -19.61 -13.02 34.94
N THR A 383 -20.59 -12.62 35.73
CA THR A 383 -21.84 -11.93 35.40
C THR A 383 -21.72 -10.47 34.97
N SER A 384 -22.69 -10.07 34.15
CA SER A 384 -23.08 -8.71 33.77
C SER A 384 -23.23 -7.75 34.95
N ASN A 385 -22.89 -6.47 34.74
CA ASN A 385 -23.48 -5.38 35.53
C ASN A 385 -23.74 -4.14 34.66
N ILE A 386 -25.00 -3.71 34.75
CA ILE A 386 -25.59 -2.50 34.19
C ILE A 386 -25.33 -1.36 35.18
N GLY A 387 -24.90 -0.20 34.70
CA GLY A 387 -24.71 1.02 35.50
C GLY A 387 -25.29 2.23 34.78
N HIS A 388 -26.32 2.82 35.38
CA HIS A 388 -27.07 3.98 34.92
C HIS A 388 -26.32 5.31 35.11
N ALA A 389 -26.71 6.25 34.24
CA ALA A 389 -26.55 7.71 34.18
C ALA A 389 -26.08 8.52 35.40
N SER A 390 -25.34 9.60 35.11
CA SER A 390 -25.52 10.90 35.78
C SER A 390 -25.31 12.04 34.78
N GLU A 391 -26.34 12.88 34.65
CA GLU A 391 -26.32 14.19 34.01
C GLU A 391 -25.53 15.18 34.87
N ASN A 392 -24.92 16.18 34.23
CA ASN A 392 -24.77 17.52 34.79
C ASN A 392 -24.57 18.54 33.66
N GLY A 393 -25.47 19.51 33.59
CA GLY A 393 -25.40 20.65 32.69
C GLY A 393 -24.52 21.79 33.21
N GLY A 394 -24.15 22.72 32.32
CA GLY A 394 -23.44 23.94 32.70
C GLY A 394 -22.90 24.77 31.54
N HIS A 395 -23.74 25.67 31.06
CA HIS A 395 -23.47 26.99 30.47
C HIS A 395 -22.64 27.19 29.18
N ALA A 396 -23.32 27.90 28.26
CA ALA A 396 -22.85 28.47 27.01
C ALA A 396 -21.86 29.64 27.18
N SER A 397 -20.97 29.78 26.20
CA SER A 397 -20.53 31.10 25.74
C SER A 397 -20.36 31.08 24.23
N SER A 398 -20.95 32.10 23.60
CA SER A 398 -21.02 32.34 22.17
C SER A 398 -19.73 32.93 21.63
N GLY A 399 -19.12 32.26 20.65
CA GLY A 399 -18.12 32.83 19.76
C GLY A 399 -18.39 32.30 18.36
N ALA A 400 -18.62 33.19 17.40
CA ALA A 400 -18.87 32.85 16.01
C ALA A 400 -17.67 32.08 15.44
N SER A 401 -17.81 30.76 15.27
CA SER A 401 -16.82 29.93 14.61
C SER A 401 -17.22 29.75 13.14
N SER A 402 -16.27 29.99 12.24
CA SER A 402 -16.28 29.37 10.92
C SER A 402 -16.66 27.90 11.08
N SER A 403 -17.68 27.44 10.36
CA SER A 403 -18.21 26.07 10.43
C SER A 403 -17.18 25.08 9.85
N GLY A 404 -16.13 24.78 10.61
CA GLY A 404 -15.28 23.62 10.34
C GLY A 404 -16.11 22.37 10.60
N ALA A 405 -16.22 21.48 9.61
CA ALA A 405 -16.87 20.20 9.82
C ALA A 405 -16.21 19.47 11.01
N ALA A 406 -17.02 18.84 11.85
CA ALA A 406 -16.51 18.08 12.98
C ALA A 406 -15.49 17.02 12.51
N LEU A 407 -14.41 16.85 13.28
CA LEU A 407 -13.47 15.75 13.05
C LEU A 407 -14.18 14.42 13.30
N PRO A 408 -13.78 13.33 12.63
CA PRO A 408 -14.39 12.03 12.86
C PRO A 408 -14.08 11.53 14.27
N GLN A 409 -15.01 10.76 14.83
CA GLN A 409 -14.73 9.99 16.03
C GLN A 409 -13.73 8.89 15.70
N VAL A 410 -12.71 8.72 16.53
CA VAL A 410 -11.74 7.62 16.38
C VAL A 410 -12.03 6.56 17.43
N THR A 411 -12.32 5.35 16.99
CA THR A 411 -12.48 4.17 17.84
C THR A 411 -11.32 3.22 17.62
N THR A 412 -10.98 2.40 18.60
CA THR A 412 -10.00 1.31 18.45
C THR A 412 -10.72 -0.01 18.22
N ASP A 413 -10.13 -0.88 17.42
CA ASP A 413 -10.55 -2.27 17.27
C ASP A 413 -9.38 -3.15 17.75
N ASP A 414 -9.37 -3.53 19.03
CA ASP A 414 -8.29 -4.32 19.64
C ASP A 414 -8.90 -5.36 20.61
N PRO A 415 -8.78 -6.68 20.35
CA PRO A 415 -8.09 -7.28 19.21
C PRO A 415 -8.87 -7.11 17.90
N CYS A 416 -8.18 -6.72 16.84
CA CYS A 416 -8.73 -6.60 15.48
C CYS A 416 -8.78 -7.98 14.81
N GLU A 417 -9.71 -8.83 15.24
CA GLU A 417 -9.71 -10.26 14.88
C GLU A 417 -9.85 -10.53 13.38
N TRP A 418 -10.53 -9.64 12.64
CA TRP A 418 -10.70 -9.80 11.20
C TRP A 418 -9.38 -9.66 10.41
N LEU A 419 -8.37 -8.95 10.96
CA LEU A 419 -7.03 -8.92 10.37
C LEU A 419 -6.31 -10.27 10.46
N ALA A 420 -6.73 -11.17 11.36
CA ALA A 420 -6.16 -12.51 11.48
C ALA A 420 -6.69 -13.49 10.42
N PHE A 421 -7.72 -13.11 9.66
CA PHE A 421 -8.16 -13.90 8.51
C PHE A 421 -7.12 -13.81 7.38
N ALA A 422 -6.58 -14.96 7.00
CA ALA A 422 -5.52 -15.10 6.01
C ALA A 422 -6.04 -15.49 4.62
N GLY A 423 -7.33 -15.78 4.47
CA GLY A 423 -7.95 -16.05 3.17
C GLY A 423 -8.12 -14.79 2.31
N ASN A 424 -8.70 -14.97 1.13
CA ASN A 424 -9.01 -13.87 0.23
C ASN A 424 -10.36 -13.22 0.59
N TRP A 425 -10.46 -11.91 0.38
CA TRP A 425 -11.69 -11.14 0.39
C TRP A 425 -12.15 -11.05 -1.07
N GLY A 426 -13.13 -11.87 -1.46
CA GLY A 426 -13.37 -12.12 -2.88
C GLY A 426 -12.13 -12.71 -3.55
N GLU A 427 -11.64 -12.03 -4.59
CA GLU A 427 -10.41 -12.39 -5.29
C GLU A 427 -9.15 -11.74 -4.68
N MET A 428 -9.31 -10.77 -3.77
CA MET A 428 -8.20 -9.98 -3.25
C MET A 428 -7.61 -10.58 -1.97
N PRO A 429 -6.28 -10.52 -1.75
CA PRO A 429 -5.71 -10.90 -0.47
C PRO A 429 -6.17 -9.95 0.65
N ALA A 430 -6.38 -10.48 1.85
CA ALA A 430 -6.69 -9.68 3.03
C ALA A 430 -5.69 -8.51 3.23
N PRO A 431 -6.09 -7.36 3.80
CA PRO A 431 -5.23 -6.18 3.94
C PRO A 431 -3.87 -6.50 4.57
N ALA A 432 -3.88 -7.27 5.68
CA ALA A 432 -2.70 -7.74 6.40
C ALA A 432 -1.78 -8.69 5.60
N ARG A 433 -2.10 -9.01 4.35
CA ARG A 433 -1.26 -9.82 3.45
C ARG A 433 -0.68 -9.00 2.29
N GLN A 434 -1.02 -7.73 2.22
CA GLN A 434 -0.55 -6.82 1.17
C GLN A 434 0.70 -6.07 1.65
N THR A 435 1.67 -5.85 0.75
CA THR A 435 2.98 -5.30 1.12
C THR A 435 2.88 -3.90 1.73
N TRP A 436 1.94 -3.08 1.23
CA TRP A 436 1.69 -1.72 1.72
C TRP A 436 1.21 -1.68 3.18
N PHE A 437 0.67 -2.79 3.68
CA PHE A 437 0.16 -2.85 5.06
C PHE A 437 1.29 -2.77 6.10
N TYR A 438 2.50 -3.22 5.77
CA TYR A 438 3.64 -3.21 6.69
C TYR A 438 4.79 -2.31 6.26
N GLN A 439 4.89 -2.04 4.95
CA GLN A 439 6.02 -1.29 4.40
C GLN A 439 5.64 0.17 4.22
N ALA A 440 6.66 1.03 4.29
CA ALA A 440 6.52 2.42 3.86
C ALA A 440 6.14 2.46 2.39
N GLU A 441 5.28 3.40 2.01
CA GLU A 441 4.98 3.63 0.59
C GLU A 441 6.23 4.06 -0.16
N THR A 442 6.43 3.50 -1.35
CA THR A 442 7.69 3.72 -2.07
C THR A 442 7.88 5.21 -2.39
N PRO A 443 9.07 5.79 -2.16
CA PRO A 443 9.30 7.22 -2.35
C PRO A 443 9.35 7.64 -3.83
N VAL A 444 9.27 6.70 -4.77
CA VAL A 444 9.43 6.96 -6.21
C VAL A 444 8.13 6.77 -6.95
N SER A 445 7.52 7.89 -7.33
CA SER A 445 6.51 7.98 -8.38
C SER A 445 7.05 7.38 -9.69
N ARG A 446 6.32 6.37 -10.19
CA ARG A 446 6.32 5.79 -11.54
C ARG A 446 7.59 5.07 -12.01
N THR A 447 7.40 3.91 -12.61
CA THR A 447 8.45 3.11 -13.27
C THR A 447 9.19 3.93 -14.34
N PRO A 448 10.47 3.63 -14.63
CA PRO A 448 11.26 4.36 -15.62
C PRO A 448 10.62 4.49 -17.01
N LEU A 449 9.72 3.57 -17.38
CA LEU A 449 9.00 3.56 -18.66
C LEU A 449 7.90 4.63 -18.73
N LEU A 450 7.18 4.88 -17.63
CA LEU A 450 6.13 5.91 -17.55
C LEU A 450 6.69 7.33 -17.54
N ARG A 451 7.95 7.51 -17.15
CA ARG A 451 8.68 8.78 -17.36
C ARG A 451 8.99 9.02 -18.85
N VAL A 452 9.13 7.98 -19.67
CA VAL A 452 9.49 8.15 -21.10
C VAL A 452 8.29 8.54 -21.95
N VAL A 453 7.09 8.01 -21.64
CA VAL A 453 5.88 8.26 -22.45
C VAL A 453 5.01 9.39 -21.86
N GLY A 454 5.09 9.62 -20.54
CA GLY A 454 4.27 10.62 -19.84
C GLY A 454 4.73 12.08 -19.98
N HIS A 455 5.94 12.35 -20.50
CA HIS A 455 6.46 13.71 -20.67
C HIS A 455 5.89 14.47 -21.88
N PHE A 456 5.02 13.86 -22.68
CA PHE A 456 4.26 14.59 -23.71
C PHE A 456 3.02 15.31 -23.15
N VAL A 457 2.70 15.13 -21.86
CA VAL A 457 1.73 15.97 -21.16
C VAL A 457 2.52 16.98 -20.33
N PRO A 458 2.45 18.30 -20.62
CA PRO A 458 3.13 19.30 -19.82
C PRO A 458 2.75 19.17 -18.34
N GLU A 459 3.74 19.20 -17.46
CA GLU A 459 3.61 19.26 -15.99
C GLU A 459 3.00 20.58 -15.48
N ARG A 460 2.22 21.28 -16.31
CA ARG A 460 1.48 22.49 -15.94
C ARG A 460 0.03 22.33 -16.36
N ALA A 461 -0.84 22.64 -15.39
CA ALA A 461 -2.29 22.73 -15.46
C ALA A 461 -3.06 21.39 -15.33
N CYS A 462 -3.23 20.95 -14.08
CA CYS A 462 -4.57 20.58 -13.65
C CYS A 462 -5.43 21.86 -13.65
N VAL A 463 -6.12 22.11 -14.76
CA VAL A 463 -7.28 23.00 -14.84
C VAL A 463 -8.43 22.17 -15.40
#